data_AF-A0A2E7H3G2-F1
#
_entry.id   AF-A0A2E7H3G2-F1
#
_cell.length_a   1.000
_cell.length_b   1.000
_cell.length_c   1.000
_cell.angle_alpha   90.00
_cell.angle_beta   90.00
_cell.angle_gamma   90.00
#
_symmetry.space_group_name_H-M   'P 1'
#
loop_
_entity.id
_entity.type
_entity.pdbx_description
1 polymer ?
#
loop_
_entity_poly.entity_id
_entity_poly.type
_entity_poly.pdbx_seq_one_letter_code
_entity_poly.pdbx_strand_id
1 'polypeptide(L)'
;MAEGAEVEADVIAGRSPSPFWAGEGAETSAERTAGKSSLPFRLADMNLNRPVPPNVPLSDGLNTVLKEWTFHYRLLRLEWKRTHYATIAFGFAALILGSVSVELWNGGDAKLTGLDGITAINGFQFFQMLISMICWGWFAYQAWMLFPVMRVHALSLLVMWNGMVGAQIFFHRTNPSFPVGFKLSEMMEGTLITLTVLFFLFFFWKAVVETRDLHVEINHLHQDVRVMEEALAEHSLKGWSTLFGVWILLIVVSSWAGLHHVSSYGESNLGFLAVHLLTGLPSIPLLLFILWYPQRMLGTQTSVQTRAALDASLEMSGQELTIRQVGASCPECGADSPLRMSDAGEPMHPCLAAGCSTMVTVGTNCTACNEPMPTRIACPVCGVNAPALDYMPDQEAW
;
A
#
# COMPACT_ATOMS: atom_id res chain seq x y z
N MET A 1 -33.38 -10.71 75.01
CA MET A 1 -32.06 -10.58 75.67
C MET A 1 -31.21 -9.70 74.76
N ALA A 2 -30.86 -8.50 75.27
CA ALA A 2 -29.93 -7.47 74.78
C ALA A 2 -30.14 -6.95 73.33
N GLU A 3 -30.57 -5.69 73.10
CA GLU A 3 -29.75 -4.43 73.13
C GLU A 3 -28.52 -4.53 72.21
N GLY A 4 -28.23 -3.64 71.26
CA GLY A 4 -28.72 -2.31 70.93
C GLY A 4 -27.62 -1.57 70.13
N ALA A 5 -28.01 -0.47 69.49
CA ALA A 5 -27.19 0.64 68.97
C ALA A 5 -26.47 0.51 67.60
N GLU A 6 -26.98 1.31 66.65
CA GLU A 6 -26.25 1.98 65.57
C GLU A 6 -25.09 2.83 66.12
N VAL A 7 -23.93 2.83 65.45
CA VAL A 7 -22.99 3.96 65.44
C VAL A 7 -22.28 4.04 64.08
N GLU A 8 -22.36 5.24 63.53
CA GLU A 8 -21.73 5.86 62.36
C GLU A 8 -20.18 5.90 62.45
N ALA A 9 -19.46 5.69 61.34
CA ALA A 9 -18.02 5.99 61.24
C ALA A 9 -17.56 6.23 59.79
N ASP A 10 -17.72 7.48 59.38
CA ASP A 10 -16.67 8.41 58.94
C ASP A 10 -15.61 8.03 57.88
N VAL A 11 -15.39 9.04 57.03
CA VAL A 11 -14.53 9.10 55.85
C VAL A 11 -13.13 9.61 56.24
N ILE A 12 -12.06 8.90 55.85
CA ILE A 12 -10.68 9.46 55.79
C ILE A 12 -10.00 8.86 54.54
N ALA A 13 -9.97 9.55 53.39
CA ALA A 13 -9.07 10.64 53.01
C ALA A 13 -7.58 10.23 52.95
N GLY A 14 -7.19 9.55 51.87
CA GLY A 14 -5.80 9.45 51.41
C GLY A 14 -5.50 10.54 50.38
N ARG A 15 -4.91 11.65 50.83
CA ARG A 15 -4.40 12.76 49.99
C ARG A 15 -3.06 12.38 49.38
N SER A 16 -2.90 12.54 48.05
CA SER A 16 -1.63 12.95 47.46
C SER A 16 -1.92 13.98 46.33
N PRO A 17 -1.00 14.92 46.07
CA PRO A 17 -1.36 16.27 45.66
C PRO A 17 -1.46 16.47 44.16
N SER A 18 -2.37 17.36 43.75
CA SER A 18 -2.36 17.99 42.42
C SER A 18 -1.21 19.00 42.31
N PRO A 19 -0.74 19.25 41.07
CA PRO A 19 -0.70 20.62 40.58
C PRO A 19 -1.47 20.69 39.25
N PHE A 20 -2.53 21.49 39.22
CA PHE A 20 -2.47 22.89 38.76
C PHE A 20 -2.39 22.96 37.24
N TRP A 21 -3.55 22.86 36.59
CA TRP A 21 -4.06 23.77 35.55
C TRP A 21 -5.50 23.34 35.24
N ALA A 22 -6.44 24.05 35.82
CA ALA A 22 -7.84 24.02 35.43
C ALA A 22 -8.02 24.83 34.14
N GLY A 23 -8.90 24.33 33.28
CA GLY A 23 -9.40 24.98 32.09
C GLY A 23 -10.62 24.20 31.62
N GLU A 24 -11.72 24.34 32.36
CA GLU A 24 -13.04 23.82 32.02
C GLU A 24 -13.56 24.42 30.71
N GLY A 25 -14.11 23.54 29.89
CA GLY A 25 -14.81 23.84 28.65
C GLY A 25 -15.74 22.67 28.32
N ALA A 26 -16.87 22.67 29.04
CA ALA A 26 -18.12 21.93 28.88
C ALA A 26 -18.29 20.99 27.66
N GLU A 27 -18.59 19.73 28.00
CA GLU A 27 -19.79 18.99 27.59
C GLU A 27 -20.43 19.32 26.23
N THR A 28 -20.20 18.44 25.24
CA THR A 28 -21.25 17.65 24.55
C THR A 28 -20.56 16.78 23.49
N SER A 29 -20.25 15.53 23.84
CA SER A 29 -19.77 14.54 22.87
C SER A 29 -20.47 13.20 23.07
N ALA A 30 -21.78 13.27 23.34
CA ALA A 30 -22.69 12.14 23.35
C ALA A 30 -23.57 12.19 22.09
N GLU A 31 -22.95 12.20 20.90
CA GLU A 31 -23.52 11.72 19.63
C GLU A 31 -22.48 11.84 18.51
N ARG A 32 -21.56 10.87 18.45
CA ARG A 32 -20.82 10.54 17.23
C ARG A 32 -20.71 9.02 17.13
N THR A 33 -21.84 8.39 16.86
CA THR A 33 -21.89 7.03 16.32
C THR A 33 -22.41 7.13 14.89
N ALA A 34 -21.54 7.60 14.00
CA ALA A 34 -21.69 7.48 12.55
C ALA A 34 -20.33 7.04 12.00
N GLY A 35 -20.29 5.80 11.48
CA GLY A 35 -19.16 5.22 10.75
C GLY A 35 -17.87 5.03 11.56
N LYS A 36 -17.67 3.84 12.13
CA LYS A 36 -16.39 3.46 12.77
C LYS A 36 -15.30 3.33 11.69
N SER A 37 -14.65 4.44 11.32
CA SER A 37 -13.44 4.39 10.50
C SER A 37 -12.36 3.65 11.28
N SER A 38 -11.71 2.66 10.67
CA SER A 38 -10.66 1.82 11.28
C SER A 38 -9.35 2.56 11.60
N LEU A 39 -9.30 3.87 11.35
CA LEU A 39 -8.16 4.76 11.56
C LEU A 39 -8.38 5.61 12.82
N PRO A 40 -7.33 5.86 13.62
CA PRO A 40 -7.44 6.64 14.87
C PRO A 40 -7.78 8.13 14.64
N PHE A 41 -7.60 8.64 13.41
CA PHE A 41 -7.98 9.98 12.97
C PHE A 41 -8.14 9.98 11.44
N ARG A 42 -8.94 10.90 10.90
CA ARG A 42 -9.21 10.99 9.45
C ARG A 42 -8.20 11.91 8.76
N LEU A 43 -7.90 11.63 7.50
CA LEU A 43 -7.07 12.51 6.67
C LEU A 43 -7.77 13.85 6.41
N ALA A 44 -9.10 13.84 6.26
CA ALA A 44 -9.91 15.04 6.04
C ALA A 44 -9.67 16.11 7.13
N ASP A 45 -9.60 15.68 8.39
CA ASP A 45 -9.45 16.54 9.58
C ASP A 45 -8.05 17.14 9.76
N MET A 46 -7.08 16.75 8.91
CA MET A 46 -5.70 17.20 9.04
C MET A 46 -5.52 18.62 8.45
N ASN A 47 -5.04 19.54 9.28
CA ASN A 47 -4.70 20.90 8.88
C ASN A 47 -3.18 21.13 8.95
N LEU A 48 -2.66 21.86 7.97
CA LEU A 48 -1.25 22.27 7.92
C LEU A 48 -1.04 23.51 8.79
N ASN A 49 -0.05 23.46 9.68
CA ASN A 49 0.34 24.63 10.48
C ASN A 49 0.97 25.74 9.63
N ARG A 50 1.59 25.38 8.50
CA ARG A 50 2.23 26.29 7.54
C ARG A 50 1.92 25.83 6.12
N PRO A 51 0.79 26.28 5.53
CA PRO A 51 0.51 25.99 4.14
C PRO A 51 1.46 26.78 3.22
N VAL A 52 1.82 26.17 2.08
CA VAL A 52 2.52 26.86 1.00
C VAL A 52 1.56 27.91 0.43
N PRO A 53 1.99 29.18 0.31
CA PRO A 53 1.09 30.21 -0.18
C PRO A 53 0.74 30.01 -1.67
N PRO A 54 -0.43 30.50 -2.11
CA PRO A 54 -0.94 30.26 -3.47
C PRO A 54 -0.15 30.99 -4.57
N ASN A 55 0.87 31.76 -4.21
CA ASN A 55 1.75 32.46 -5.15
C ASN A 55 2.84 31.55 -5.74
N VAL A 56 3.04 30.35 -5.20
CA VAL A 56 4.00 29.36 -5.71
C VAL A 56 3.31 28.43 -6.70
N PRO A 57 3.89 28.15 -7.88
CA PRO A 57 3.34 27.16 -8.80
C PRO A 57 3.23 25.79 -8.10
N LEU A 58 2.15 25.05 -8.36
CA LEU A 58 1.86 23.74 -7.74
C LEU A 58 1.59 23.78 -6.23
N SER A 59 1.24 24.95 -5.66
CA SER A 59 0.93 25.10 -4.22
C SER A 59 -0.08 24.07 -3.72
N ASP A 60 -1.13 23.79 -4.48
CA ASP A 60 -2.23 22.91 -4.06
C ASP A 60 -1.79 21.44 -4.01
N GLY A 61 -0.99 21.02 -4.99
CA GLY A 61 -0.39 19.68 -5.03
C GLY A 61 0.60 19.49 -3.87
N LEU A 62 1.46 20.48 -3.63
CA LEU A 62 2.42 20.45 -2.52
C LEU A 62 1.72 20.42 -1.16
N ASN A 63 0.69 21.25 -0.96
CA ASN A 63 -0.10 21.26 0.26
C ASN A 63 -0.80 19.90 0.49
N THR A 64 -1.30 19.25 -0.57
CA THR A 64 -1.87 17.90 -0.47
C THR A 64 -0.84 16.88 0.02
N VAL A 65 0.35 16.87 -0.60
CA VAL A 65 1.43 15.95 -0.23
C VAL A 65 1.90 16.20 1.21
N LEU A 66 2.09 17.45 1.61
CA LEU A 66 2.50 17.81 2.98
C LEU A 66 1.44 17.39 4.02
N LYS A 67 0.15 17.54 3.69
CA LYS A 67 -0.96 17.10 4.55
C LYS A 67 -0.91 15.59 4.74
N GLU A 68 -0.75 14.84 3.65
CA GLU A 68 -0.60 13.38 3.68
C GLU A 68 0.65 12.94 4.44
N TRP A 69 1.80 13.58 4.25
CA TRP A 69 3.02 13.25 5.02
C TRP A 69 2.85 13.52 6.51
N THR A 70 2.15 14.59 6.88
CA THR A 70 1.84 14.88 8.28
C THR A 70 0.93 13.80 8.87
N PHE A 71 -0.05 13.33 8.09
CA PHE A 71 -0.93 12.23 8.46
C PHE A 71 -0.14 10.92 8.63
N HIS A 72 0.68 10.56 7.65
CA HIS A 72 1.57 9.40 7.68
C HIS A 72 2.49 9.40 8.89
N TYR A 73 3.12 10.53 9.19
CA TYR A 73 4.03 10.67 10.33
C TYR A 73 3.31 10.49 11.66
N ARG A 74 2.11 11.08 11.83
CA ARG A 74 1.30 10.86 13.04
C ARG A 74 0.90 9.41 13.20
N LEU A 75 0.49 8.77 12.11
CA LEU A 75 0.04 7.37 12.11
C LEU A 75 1.22 6.43 12.43
N LEU A 76 2.38 6.69 11.83
CA LEU A 76 3.61 5.95 12.05
C LEU A 76 4.03 5.96 13.53
N ARG A 77 3.96 7.12 14.19
CA ARG A 77 4.31 7.23 15.62
C ARG A 77 3.39 6.44 16.55
N LEU A 78 2.15 6.17 16.14
CA LEU A 78 1.20 5.39 16.93
C LEU A 78 1.37 3.89 16.71
N GLU A 79 1.68 3.47 15.48
CA GLU A 79 1.65 2.06 15.10
C GLU A 79 3.01 1.37 15.13
N TRP A 80 4.10 2.11 14.92
CA TRP A 80 5.43 1.51 14.90
C TRP A 80 5.86 1.07 16.29
N LYS A 81 5.92 -0.25 16.45
CA LYS A 81 6.39 -0.91 17.67
C LYS A 81 7.92 -1.03 17.69
N ARG A 82 8.46 -1.43 18.85
CA ARG A 82 9.90 -1.73 19.03
C ARG A 82 10.48 -2.65 17.95
N THR A 83 9.67 -3.58 17.43
CA THR A 83 10.08 -4.49 16.35
C THR A 83 10.46 -3.75 15.07
N HIS A 84 9.73 -2.70 14.68
CA HIS A 84 10.03 -1.93 13.47
C HIS A 84 11.37 -1.19 13.61
N TYR A 85 11.59 -0.55 14.76
CA TYR A 85 12.83 0.14 15.07
C TYR A 85 14.02 -0.82 15.19
N ALA A 86 13.82 -2.01 15.75
CA ALA A 86 14.85 -3.05 15.79
C ALA A 86 15.23 -3.50 14.37
N THR A 87 14.25 -3.70 13.48
CA THR A 87 14.51 -4.01 12.07
C THR A 87 15.33 -2.92 11.39
N ILE A 88 14.99 -1.64 11.60
CA ILE A 88 15.77 -0.52 11.08
C ILE A 88 17.22 -0.56 11.60
N ALA A 89 17.41 -0.83 12.89
CA ALA A 89 18.73 -0.93 13.48
C ALA A 89 19.57 -2.04 12.84
N PHE A 90 18.96 -3.20 12.54
CA PHE A 90 19.65 -4.27 11.80
C PHE A 90 20.00 -3.86 10.37
N GLY A 91 19.11 -3.16 9.67
CA GLY A 91 19.43 -2.62 8.34
C GLY A 91 20.58 -1.61 8.39
N PHE A 92 20.58 -0.70 9.37
CA PHE A 92 21.67 0.27 9.57
C PHE A 92 22.99 -0.42 9.85
N ALA A 93 22.99 -1.38 10.77
CA ALA A 93 24.18 -2.17 11.09
C ALA A 93 24.67 -2.92 9.83
N ALA A 94 23.77 -3.52 9.06
CA ALA A 94 24.13 -4.24 7.84
C ALA A 94 24.82 -3.32 6.82
N LEU A 95 24.25 -2.14 6.57
CA LEU A 95 24.80 -1.17 5.62
C LEU A 95 26.15 -0.62 6.11
N ILE A 96 26.23 -0.17 7.36
CA ILE A 96 27.47 0.43 7.90
C ILE A 96 28.60 -0.61 7.93
N LEU A 97 28.33 -1.82 8.42
CA LEU A 97 29.33 -2.90 8.44
C LEU A 97 29.71 -3.38 7.04
N GLY A 98 28.83 -3.23 6.05
CA GLY A 98 29.14 -3.56 4.66
C GLY A 98 30.00 -2.49 3.96
N SER A 99 29.72 -1.22 4.23
CA SER A 99 30.32 -0.09 3.50
C SER A 99 31.59 0.46 4.15
N VAL A 100 31.79 0.26 5.46
CA VAL A 100 32.93 0.83 6.19
C VAL A 100 33.98 -0.24 6.47
N SER A 101 34.97 -0.36 5.59
CA SER A 101 35.99 -1.43 5.64
C SER A 101 37.39 -0.84 5.45
N VAL A 102 38.40 -1.31 6.21
CA VAL A 102 39.78 -0.80 6.06
C VAL A 102 40.40 -1.21 4.73
N GLU A 103 39.94 -2.33 4.15
CA GLU A 103 40.32 -2.77 2.81
C GLU A 103 39.77 -1.81 1.74
N LEU A 104 38.53 -1.33 1.91
CA LEU A 104 37.93 -0.34 1.02
C LEU A 104 38.68 1.00 1.08
N TRP A 105 39.14 1.40 2.27
CA TRP A 105 39.83 2.68 2.46
C TRP A 105 41.23 2.72 1.85
N ASN A 106 41.91 1.57 1.79
CA ASN A 106 43.24 1.45 1.20
C ASN A 106 43.21 1.03 -0.28
N GLY A 107 42.02 0.80 -0.86
CA GLY A 107 41.82 0.42 -2.25
C GLY A 107 42.06 -1.06 -2.58
N GLY A 108 42.57 -1.86 -1.63
CA GLY A 108 42.87 -3.29 -1.80
C GLY A 108 43.89 -3.61 -2.90
N ASP A 109 44.15 -4.90 -3.13
CA ASP A 109 44.91 -5.37 -4.30
C ASP A 109 43.95 -5.84 -5.41
N ALA A 110 43.82 -5.04 -6.46
CA ALA A 110 42.93 -5.31 -7.59
C ALA A 110 43.33 -6.52 -8.45
N LYS A 111 44.53 -7.09 -8.23
CA LYS A 111 44.96 -8.32 -8.94
C LYS A 111 44.41 -9.59 -8.30
N LEU A 112 43.99 -9.52 -7.04
CA LEU A 112 43.41 -10.64 -6.32
C LEU A 112 41.90 -10.65 -6.53
N THR A 113 41.39 -11.67 -7.22
CA THR A 113 39.97 -11.81 -7.54
C THR A 113 39.49 -13.23 -7.20
N GLY A 114 38.17 -13.40 -7.04
CA GLY A 114 37.59 -14.72 -6.75
C GLY A 114 37.97 -15.26 -5.37
N LEU A 115 38.25 -16.56 -5.29
CA LEU A 115 38.60 -17.25 -4.03
C LEU A 115 39.94 -16.76 -3.45
N ASP A 116 40.89 -16.41 -4.31
CA ASP A 116 42.20 -15.89 -3.89
C ASP A 116 42.06 -14.49 -3.28
N GLY A 117 41.14 -13.68 -3.80
CA GLY A 117 40.76 -12.40 -3.19
C GLY A 117 40.11 -12.58 -1.81
N ILE A 118 39.18 -13.53 -1.67
CA ILE A 118 38.48 -13.78 -0.40
C ILE A 118 39.45 -14.27 0.69
N THR A 119 40.41 -15.12 0.34
CA THR A 119 41.40 -15.66 1.29
C THR A 119 42.51 -14.65 1.65
N ALA A 120 42.71 -13.62 0.84
CA ALA A 120 43.67 -12.55 1.10
C ALA A 120 43.15 -11.45 2.05
N ILE A 121 41.83 -11.40 2.30
CA ILE A 121 41.22 -10.39 3.18
C ILE A 121 41.63 -10.65 4.64
N ASN A 122 41.90 -9.58 5.38
CA ASN A 122 42.14 -9.66 6.83
C ASN A 122 40.98 -10.38 7.55
N GLY A 123 41.29 -11.31 8.45
CA GLY A 123 40.27 -12.09 9.17
C GLY A 123 39.21 -11.26 9.90
N PHE A 124 39.55 -10.06 10.39
CA PHE A 124 38.58 -9.14 10.98
C PHE A 124 37.59 -8.59 9.95
N GLN A 125 38.07 -8.22 8.77
CA GLN A 125 37.25 -7.68 7.67
C GLN A 125 36.36 -8.77 7.05
N PHE A 126 36.88 -9.98 6.94
CA PHE A 126 36.09 -11.15 6.57
C PHE A 126 34.93 -11.38 7.55
N PHE A 127 35.20 -11.33 8.86
CA PHE A 127 34.17 -11.48 9.89
C PHE A 127 33.14 -10.33 9.86
N GLN A 128 33.58 -9.10 9.63
CA GLN A 128 32.72 -7.93 9.48
C GLN A 128 31.75 -8.08 8.30
N MET A 129 32.24 -8.52 7.14
CA MET A 129 31.43 -8.79 5.95
C MET A 129 30.40 -9.90 6.21
N LEU A 130 30.80 -10.96 6.91
CA LEU A 130 29.90 -12.05 7.28
C LEU A 130 28.79 -11.59 8.22
N ILE A 131 29.09 -10.75 9.22
CA ILE A 131 28.08 -10.15 10.09
C ILE A 131 27.14 -9.25 9.28
N SER A 132 27.66 -8.41 8.39
CA SER A 132 26.84 -7.55 7.51
C SER A 132 25.84 -8.39 6.70
N MET A 133 26.28 -9.51 6.13
CA MET A 133 25.42 -10.43 5.37
C MET A 133 24.33 -11.05 6.27
N ILE A 134 24.69 -11.49 7.48
CA ILE A 134 23.70 -12.01 8.45
C ILE A 134 22.69 -10.93 8.84
N CYS A 135 23.14 -9.69 9.09
CA CYS A 135 22.25 -8.58 9.41
C CYS A 135 21.30 -8.25 8.25
N TRP A 136 21.75 -8.29 6.99
CA TRP A 136 20.89 -8.16 5.82
C TRP A 136 19.88 -9.30 5.71
N GLY A 137 20.30 -10.55 5.93
CA GLY A 137 19.41 -11.70 5.94
C GLY A 137 18.34 -11.60 7.03
N TRP A 138 18.72 -11.16 8.22
CA TRP A 138 17.80 -10.92 9.33
C TRP A 138 16.85 -9.75 9.03
N PHE A 139 17.35 -8.65 8.44
CA PHE A 139 16.53 -7.53 7.99
C PHE A 139 15.46 -7.99 6.99
N ALA A 140 15.86 -8.77 5.97
CA ALA A 140 14.94 -9.30 4.96
C ALA A 140 13.90 -10.24 5.57
N TYR A 141 14.31 -11.13 6.48
CA TYR A 141 13.41 -12.00 7.22
C TYR A 141 12.40 -11.22 8.07
N GLN A 142 12.86 -10.19 8.79
CA GLN A 142 11.98 -9.34 9.58
C GLN A 142 11.01 -8.53 8.71
N ALA A 143 11.47 -7.98 7.58
CA ALA A 143 10.60 -7.28 6.63
C ALA A 143 9.50 -8.22 6.09
N TRP A 144 9.87 -9.46 5.75
CA TRP A 144 8.92 -10.50 5.33
C TRP A 144 7.88 -10.80 6.42
N MET A 145 8.30 -10.91 7.68
CA MET A 145 7.42 -11.26 8.79
C MET A 145 6.52 -10.10 9.25
N LEU A 146 7.05 -8.87 9.26
CA LEU A 146 6.31 -7.66 9.64
C LEU A 146 5.23 -7.31 8.61
N PHE A 147 5.47 -7.62 7.33
CA PHE A 147 4.58 -7.22 6.25
C PHE A 147 3.99 -8.41 5.48
N PRO A 148 3.08 -9.21 6.08
CA PRO A 148 2.51 -10.40 5.47
C PRO A 148 1.81 -10.18 4.13
N VAL A 149 1.12 -9.06 3.96
CA VAL A 149 0.40 -8.71 2.70
C VAL A 149 1.39 -8.35 1.59
N MET A 150 2.55 -7.82 1.97
CA MET A 150 3.58 -7.34 1.06
C MET A 150 4.80 -8.27 0.98
N ARG A 151 4.70 -9.53 1.43
CA ARG A 151 5.85 -10.47 1.54
C ARG A 151 6.67 -10.58 0.26
N VAL A 152 5.99 -10.87 -0.85
CA VAL A 152 6.64 -11.02 -2.16
C VAL A 152 7.27 -9.69 -2.59
N HIS A 153 6.56 -8.59 -2.36
CA HIS A 153 7.03 -7.25 -2.70
C HIS A 153 8.19 -6.77 -1.82
N ALA A 154 8.27 -7.21 -0.56
CA ALA A 154 9.37 -6.89 0.34
C ALA A 154 10.70 -7.49 -0.17
N LEU A 155 10.67 -8.75 -0.64
CA LEU A 155 11.84 -9.33 -1.27
C LEU A 155 12.12 -8.75 -2.65
N SER A 156 11.10 -8.54 -3.48
CA SER A 156 11.31 -8.03 -4.83
C SER A 156 11.93 -6.63 -4.79
N LEU A 157 11.50 -5.75 -3.88
CA LEU A 157 12.11 -4.42 -3.70
C LEU A 157 13.58 -4.50 -3.23
N LEU A 158 13.93 -5.46 -2.37
CA LEU A 158 15.33 -5.70 -2.00
C LEU A 158 16.17 -6.20 -3.18
N VAL A 159 15.60 -7.09 -4.00
CA VAL A 159 16.26 -7.55 -5.24
C VAL A 159 16.41 -6.38 -6.22
N MET A 160 15.41 -5.50 -6.35
CA MET A 160 15.48 -4.31 -7.20
C MET A 160 16.52 -3.30 -6.72
N TRP A 161 16.66 -3.11 -5.40
CA TRP A 161 17.75 -2.30 -4.83
C TRP A 161 19.11 -2.88 -5.22
N ASN A 162 19.33 -4.19 -5.03
CA ASN A 162 20.57 -4.84 -5.44
C ASN A 162 20.77 -4.83 -6.96
N GLY A 163 19.70 -4.91 -7.74
CA GLY A 163 19.72 -4.74 -9.20
C GLY A 163 20.20 -3.35 -9.61
N MET A 164 19.84 -2.30 -8.87
CA MET A 164 20.36 -0.95 -9.08
C MET A 164 21.86 -0.86 -8.78
N VAL A 165 22.33 -1.48 -7.70
CA VAL A 165 23.77 -1.61 -7.40
C VAL A 165 24.48 -2.36 -8.53
N GLY A 166 23.90 -3.46 -9.00
CA GLY A 166 24.40 -4.25 -10.12
C GLY A 166 24.53 -3.43 -11.41
N ALA A 167 23.51 -2.64 -11.76
CA ALA A 167 23.56 -1.73 -12.89
C ALA A 167 24.73 -0.73 -12.80
N GLN A 168 24.97 -0.18 -11.59
CA GLN A 168 26.09 0.74 -11.36
C GLN A 168 27.45 0.05 -11.51
N ILE A 169 27.60 -1.23 -11.14
CA ILE A 169 28.83 -2.00 -11.40
C ILE A 169 29.14 -2.02 -12.90
N PHE A 170 28.14 -2.29 -13.75
CA PHE A 170 28.34 -2.34 -15.20
C PHE A 170 28.70 -0.98 -15.79
N PHE A 171 28.13 0.12 -15.27
CA PHE A 171 28.51 1.47 -15.70
C PHE A 171 29.95 1.83 -15.34
N HIS A 172 30.42 1.42 -14.15
CA HIS A 172 31.76 1.78 -13.65
C HIS A 172 32.87 0.84 -14.14
N ARG A 173 32.53 -0.37 -14.60
CA ARG A 173 33.50 -1.37 -15.08
C ARG A 173 34.37 -0.84 -16.22
N THR A 174 33.76 -0.16 -17.19
CA THR A 174 34.43 0.40 -18.37
C THR A 174 34.79 1.87 -18.19
N ASN A 175 34.07 2.58 -17.32
CA ASN A 175 34.30 3.99 -17.02
C ASN A 175 34.23 4.28 -15.50
N PRO A 176 35.37 4.29 -14.79
CA PRO A 176 35.40 4.59 -13.36
C PRO A 176 34.87 5.97 -12.97
N SER A 177 34.77 6.91 -13.93
CA SER A 177 34.30 8.29 -13.75
C SER A 177 32.86 8.53 -14.23
N PHE A 178 32.09 7.48 -14.50
CA PHE A 178 30.70 7.56 -14.96
C PHE A 178 29.82 8.47 -14.08
N PRO A 179 29.07 9.47 -14.60
CA PRO A 179 28.64 9.62 -15.98
C PRO A 179 29.51 10.58 -16.80
N VAL A 180 30.74 10.89 -16.38
CA VAL A 180 31.63 11.77 -17.15
C VAL A 180 32.39 10.94 -18.18
N GLY A 181 32.44 11.42 -19.44
CA GLY A 181 33.27 10.81 -20.49
C GLY A 181 32.80 9.44 -20.99
N PHE A 182 31.52 9.09 -20.83
CA PHE A 182 30.99 7.80 -21.29
C PHE A 182 30.85 7.72 -22.81
N LYS A 183 30.96 6.50 -23.35
CA LYS A 183 30.49 6.16 -24.70
C LYS A 183 29.20 5.36 -24.60
N LEU A 184 28.22 5.67 -25.45
CA LEU A 184 26.91 4.99 -25.47
C LEU A 184 27.02 3.47 -25.62
N SER A 185 27.99 2.98 -26.39
CA SER A 185 28.25 1.55 -26.58
C SER A 185 28.66 0.82 -25.30
N GLU A 186 29.28 1.52 -24.35
CA GLU A 186 29.79 0.95 -23.09
C GLU A 186 28.72 0.93 -21.98
N MET A 187 27.55 1.54 -22.22
CA MET A 187 26.46 1.66 -21.24
C MET A 187 25.34 0.63 -21.42
N MET A 188 25.36 -0.14 -22.50
CA MET A 188 24.22 -0.97 -22.91
C MET A 188 23.76 -1.93 -21.79
N GLU A 189 24.70 -2.63 -21.14
CA GLU A 189 24.40 -3.62 -20.10
C GLU A 189 23.79 -2.97 -18.85
N GLY A 190 24.43 -1.91 -18.31
CA GLY A 190 23.92 -1.19 -17.15
C GLY A 190 22.57 -0.51 -17.42
N THR A 191 22.37 -0.01 -18.64
CA THR A 191 21.11 0.63 -19.04
C THR A 191 19.98 -0.39 -19.12
N LEU A 192 20.23 -1.57 -19.69
CA LEU A 192 19.24 -2.65 -19.77
C LEU A 192 18.77 -3.07 -18.37
N ILE A 193 19.70 -3.31 -17.44
CA ILE A 193 19.36 -3.67 -16.06
C ILE A 193 18.56 -2.54 -15.39
N THR A 194 18.98 -1.28 -15.58
CA THR A 194 18.27 -0.12 -15.02
C THR A 194 16.84 -0.05 -15.54
N LEU A 195 16.61 -0.22 -16.84
CA LEU A 195 15.28 -0.21 -17.44
C LEU A 195 14.42 -1.37 -16.92
N THR A 196 14.98 -2.57 -16.80
CA THR A 196 14.29 -3.73 -16.21
C THR A 196 13.88 -3.47 -14.76
N VAL A 197 14.78 -2.91 -13.94
CA VAL A 197 14.49 -2.57 -12.55
C VAL A 197 13.40 -1.50 -12.46
N LEU A 198 13.50 -0.43 -13.25
CA LEU A 198 12.49 0.63 -13.29
C LEU A 198 11.12 0.11 -13.77
N PHE A 199 11.10 -0.83 -14.72
CA PHE A 199 9.89 -1.49 -15.17
C PHE A 199 9.21 -2.26 -14.02
N PHE A 200 9.94 -3.09 -13.27
CA PHE A 200 9.37 -3.80 -12.13
C PHE A 200 8.94 -2.87 -10.99
N LEU A 201 9.67 -1.79 -10.74
CA LEU A 201 9.28 -0.75 -9.77
C LEU A 201 8.00 -0.04 -10.20
N PHE A 202 7.82 0.23 -11.49
CA PHE A 202 6.59 0.78 -12.05
C PHE A 202 5.41 -0.19 -11.87
N PHE A 203 5.61 -1.48 -12.16
CA PHE A 203 4.58 -2.50 -11.94
C PHE A 203 4.19 -2.61 -10.47
N PHE A 204 5.16 -2.56 -9.56
CA PHE A 204 4.90 -2.52 -8.13
C PHE A 204 4.07 -1.29 -7.73
N TRP A 205 4.48 -0.09 -8.17
CA TRP A 205 3.73 1.14 -7.91
C TRP A 205 2.30 1.05 -8.43
N LYS A 206 2.12 0.57 -9.66
CA LYS A 206 0.81 0.34 -10.28
C LYS A 206 -0.05 -0.65 -9.50
N ALA A 207 0.52 -1.78 -9.09
CA ALA A 207 -0.20 -2.80 -8.32
C ALA A 207 -0.74 -2.23 -7.00
N VAL A 208 0.05 -1.43 -6.28
CA VAL A 208 -0.38 -0.79 -5.02
C VAL A 208 -1.52 0.19 -5.25
N VAL A 209 -1.40 1.06 -6.25
CA VAL A 209 -2.43 2.07 -6.57
C VAL A 209 -3.75 1.40 -6.96
N GLU A 210 -3.69 0.40 -7.84
CA GLU A 210 -4.88 -0.34 -8.31
C GLU A 210 -5.52 -1.18 -7.22
N THR A 211 -4.72 -1.87 -6.38
CA THR A 211 -5.27 -2.64 -5.26
C THR A 211 -6.00 -1.73 -4.27
N ARG A 212 -5.48 -0.52 -4.05
CA ARG A 212 -6.14 0.48 -3.20
C ARG A 212 -7.45 0.97 -3.82
N ASP A 213 -7.46 1.27 -5.12
CA ASP A 213 -8.69 1.72 -5.80
C ASP A 213 -9.78 0.63 -5.70
N LEU A 214 -9.42 -0.62 -5.96
CA LEU A 214 -10.30 -1.77 -5.78
C LEU A 214 -10.75 -1.95 -4.33
N HIS A 215 -9.88 -1.70 -3.35
CA HIS A 215 -10.24 -1.78 -1.93
C HIS A 215 -11.33 -0.77 -1.57
N VAL A 216 -11.25 0.46 -2.10
CA VAL A 216 -12.26 1.50 -1.88
C VAL A 216 -13.57 1.13 -2.57
N GLU A 217 -13.50 0.65 -3.81
CA GLU A 217 -14.67 0.19 -4.58
C GLU A 217 -15.41 -0.95 -3.85
N ILE A 218 -14.70 -1.89 -3.23
CA ILE A 218 -15.34 -3.03 -2.56
C ILE A 218 -15.84 -2.67 -1.14
N ASN A 219 -15.05 -1.95 -0.35
CA ASN A 219 -15.31 -1.80 1.09
C ASN A 219 -15.96 -0.46 1.48
N HIS A 220 -15.89 0.54 0.60
CA HIS A 220 -16.39 1.88 0.83
C HIS A 220 -17.39 2.33 -0.24
N LEU A 221 -17.98 1.37 -0.98
CA LEU A 221 -19.00 1.66 -1.97
C LEU A 221 -20.18 2.40 -1.32
N HIS A 222 -20.55 3.53 -1.91
CA HIS A 222 -21.73 4.27 -1.49
C HIS A 222 -22.45 4.85 -2.69
N GLN A 223 -23.78 4.90 -2.62
CA GLN A 223 -24.63 5.42 -3.69
C GLN A 223 -24.40 6.92 -3.93
N ASP A 224 -23.98 7.66 -2.90
CA ASP A 224 -23.60 9.07 -3.04
C ASP A 224 -22.14 9.20 -3.49
N VAL A 225 -21.96 9.76 -4.69
CA VAL A 225 -20.67 10.05 -5.31
C VAL A 225 -19.75 10.86 -4.40
N ARG A 226 -20.32 11.75 -3.57
CA ARG A 226 -19.53 12.60 -2.65
C ARG A 226 -18.89 11.79 -1.54
N VAL A 227 -19.62 10.83 -0.98
CA VAL A 227 -19.11 9.94 0.07
C VAL A 227 -18.02 9.02 -0.49
N MET A 228 -18.17 8.59 -1.75
CA MET A 228 -17.13 7.84 -2.45
C MET A 228 -15.88 8.69 -2.72
N GLU A 229 -16.04 9.93 -3.17
CA GLU A 229 -14.92 10.88 -3.36
C GLU A 229 -14.19 11.17 -2.03
N GLU A 230 -14.93 11.31 -0.93
CA GLU A 230 -14.36 11.43 0.41
C GLU A 230 -13.59 10.17 0.81
N ALA A 231 -14.13 8.97 0.57
CA ALA A 231 -13.45 7.72 0.86
C ALA A 231 -12.17 7.52 0.02
N LEU A 232 -12.19 7.90 -1.25
CA LEU A 232 -11.02 7.91 -2.14
C LEU A 232 -9.98 8.94 -1.67
N ALA A 233 -10.42 10.12 -1.24
CA ALA A 233 -9.54 11.14 -0.69
C ALA A 233 -8.87 10.66 0.59
N GLU A 234 -9.59 9.96 1.46
CA GLU A 234 -9.04 9.37 2.69
C GLU A 234 -8.01 8.27 2.46
N HIS A 235 -8.18 7.51 1.37
CA HIS A 235 -7.24 6.49 0.94
C HIS A 235 -6.26 7.01 -0.13
N SER A 236 -6.00 8.32 -0.16
CA SER A 236 -5.04 8.90 -1.09
C SER A 236 -3.64 8.30 -0.90
N LEU A 237 -3.00 8.00 -2.04
CA LEU A 237 -1.63 7.48 -2.15
C LEU A 237 -0.68 8.50 -2.79
N LYS A 238 -1.05 9.78 -2.88
CA LYS A 238 -0.19 10.81 -3.49
C LYS A 238 1.12 10.98 -2.70
N GLY A 239 1.01 11.15 -1.38
CA GLY A 239 2.13 11.24 -0.45
C GLY A 239 2.98 9.98 -0.43
N TRP A 240 2.35 8.80 -0.47
CA TRP A 240 3.10 7.54 -0.59
C TRP A 240 3.85 7.42 -1.92
N SER A 241 3.22 7.82 -3.04
CA SER A 241 3.85 7.79 -4.37
C SER A 241 5.05 8.74 -4.44
N THR A 242 4.96 9.91 -3.82
CA THR A 242 6.12 10.82 -3.72
C THR A 242 7.25 10.21 -2.90
N LEU A 243 6.95 9.56 -1.77
CA LEU A 243 7.95 8.89 -0.93
C LEU A 243 8.58 7.68 -1.64
N PHE A 244 7.80 6.95 -2.44
CA PHE A 244 8.31 5.90 -3.31
C PHE A 244 9.30 6.45 -4.35
N GLY A 245 8.98 7.55 -5.01
CA GLY A 245 9.90 8.23 -5.92
C GLY A 245 11.18 8.73 -5.23
N VAL A 246 11.06 9.30 -4.03
CA VAL A 246 12.21 9.69 -3.20
C VAL A 246 13.08 8.49 -2.84
N TRP A 247 12.48 7.35 -2.50
CA TRP A 247 13.23 6.13 -2.23
C TRP A 247 14.02 5.64 -3.44
N ILE A 248 13.42 5.63 -4.63
CA ILE A 248 14.11 5.29 -5.88
C ILE A 248 15.31 6.23 -6.09
N LEU A 249 15.13 7.53 -5.90
CA LEU A 249 16.22 8.51 -6.02
C LEU A 249 17.35 8.21 -5.01
N LEU A 250 17.01 7.93 -3.75
CA LEU A 250 17.99 7.61 -2.71
C LEU A 250 18.79 6.35 -3.06
N ILE A 251 18.16 5.27 -3.52
CA ILE A 251 18.88 4.04 -3.89
C ILE A 251 19.75 4.24 -5.12
N VAL A 252 19.34 5.06 -6.10
CA VAL A 252 20.13 5.39 -7.29
C VAL A 252 21.39 6.17 -6.88
N VAL A 253 21.21 7.25 -6.11
CA VAL A 253 22.34 8.07 -5.65
C VAL A 253 23.26 7.28 -4.73
N SER A 254 22.71 6.46 -3.82
CA SER A 254 23.50 5.58 -2.94
C SER A 254 24.30 4.56 -3.74
N SER A 255 23.69 3.90 -4.73
CA SER A 255 24.36 2.90 -5.57
C SER A 255 25.48 3.55 -6.38
N TRP A 256 25.21 4.69 -6.99
CA TRP A 256 26.20 5.45 -7.77
C TRP A 256 27.37 5.90 -6.90
N ALA A 257 27.11 6.54 -5.75
CA ALA A 257 28.15 7.02 -4.86
C ALA A 257 28.98 5.87 -4.25
N GLY A 258 28.34 4.75 -3.91
CA GLY A 258 29.02 3.57 -3.40
C GLY A 258 29.98 2.98 -4.43
N LEU A 259 29.54 2.86 -5.68
CA LEU A 259 30.39 2.31 -6.74
C LEU A 259 31.53 3.24 -7.14
N HIS A 260 31.28 4.55 -7.17
CA HIS A 260 32.35 5.52 -7.37
C HIS A 260 33.44 5.46 -6.33
N HIS A 261 33.06 5.32 -5.06
CA HIS A 261 34.03 5.21 -3.97
C HIS A 261 34.95 3.98 -4.17
N VAL A 262 34.40 2.88 -4.68
CA VAL A 262 35.16 1.65 -4.95
C VAL A 262 35.96 1.73 -6.26
N SER A 263 35.45 2.42 -7.28
CA SER A 263 36.11 2.50 -8.60
C SER A 263 37.22 3.56 -8.67
N SER A 264 37.25 4.54 -7.77
CA SER A 264 38.34 5.52 -7.66
C SER A 264 39.56 4.91 -6.96
N TYR A 265 40.26 3.99 -7.63
CA TYR A 265 41.42 3.30 -7.10
C TYR A 265 42.52 4.28 -6.66
N GLY A 266 43.00 4.15 -5.41
CA GLY A 266 44.17 4.87 -4.90
C GLY A 266 43.91 6.31 -4.41
N GLU A 267 42.71 6.84 -4.62
CA GLU A 267 42.28 8.12 -4.02
C GLU A 267 41.21 7.84 -2.96
N SER A 268 41.54 8.12 -1.69
CA SER A 268 40.59 7.98 -0.57
C SER A 268 39.55 9.10 -0.59
N ASN A 269 38.63 9.06 -1.55
CA ASN A 269 37.56 10.02 -1.65
C ASN A 269 36.41 9.65 -0.70
N LEU A 270 36.59 10.00 0.57
CA LEU A 270 35.59 9.82 1.65
C LEU A 270 34.27 10.55 1.37
N GLY A 271 34.27 11.53 0.46
CA GLY A 271 33.06 12.26 0.06
C GLY A 271 32.02 11.33 -0.56
N PHE A 272 32.43 10.42 -1.44
CA PHE A 272 31.51 9.46 -2.06
C PHE A 272 30.98 8.44 -1.06
N LEU A 273 31.81 7.97 -0.13
CA LEU A 273 31.35 7.11 0.98
C LEU A 273 30.32 7.84 1.86
N ALA A 274 30.55 9.11 2.16
CA ALA A 274 29.60 9.92 2.93
C ALA A 274 28.26 10.06 2.20
N VAL A 275 28.27 10.34 0.89
CA VAL A 275 27.04 10.40 0.08
C VAL A 275 26.33 9.05 0.06
N HIS A 276 27.07 7.93 -0.10
CA HIS A 276 26.52 6.58 -0.06
C HIS A 276 25.80 6.30 1.27
N LEU A 277 26.39 6.66 2.40
CA LEU A 277 25.78 6.48 3.73
C LEU A 277 24.62 7.45 3.99
N LEU A 278 24.76 8.72 3.62
CA LEU A 278 23.72 9.75 3.80
C LEU A 278 22.46 9.47 2.99
N THR A 279 22.58 8.74 1.87
CA THR A 279 21.44 8.35 1.04
C THR A 279 20.97 6.92 1.33
N GLY A 280 21.87 6.00 1.64
CA GLY A 280 21.57 4.61 1.96
C GLY A 280 20.98 4.39 3.36
N LEU A 281 21.34 5.20 4.36
CA LEU A 281 20.74 5.07 5.69
C LEU A 281 19.25 5.49 5.66
N PRO A 282 18.84 6.64 5.09
CA PRO A 282 17.42 6.99 5.01
C PRO A 282 16.58 6.07 4.12
N SER A 283 17.16 5.38 3.14
CA SER A 283 16.39 4.47 2.27
C SER A 283 15.91 3.20 2.99
N ILE A 284 16.54 2.81 4.11
CA ILE A 284 16.12 1.66 4.93
C ILE A 284 14.77 1.88 5.63
N PRO A 285 14.58 2.91 6.49
CA PRO A 285 13.28 3.17 7.11
C PRO A 285 12.24 3.55 6.07
N LEU A 286 12.64 4.18 4.95
CA LEU A 286 11.74 4.51 3.86
C LEU A 286 11.25 3.27 3.10
N LEU A 287 12.09 2.24 2.92
CA LEU A 287 11.67 0.94 2.40
C LEU A 287 10.59 0.30 3.30
N LEU A 288 10.80 0.29 4.62
CA LEU A 288 9.80 -0.24 5.55
C LEU A 288 8.51 0.58 5.51
N PHE A 289 8.61 1.90 5.35
CA PHE A 289 7.45 2.77 5.17
C PHE A 289 6.66 2.43 3.90
N ILE A 290 7.36 2.24 2.77
CA ILE A 290 6.76 1.88 1.47
C ILE A 290 5.98 0.57 1.57
N LEU A 291 6.47 -0.39 2.36
CA LEU A 291 5.79 -1.67 2.61
C LEU A 291 4.65 -1.53 3.62
N TRP A 292 4.85 -0.75 4.68
CA TRP A 292 3.90 -0.61 5.79
C TRP A 292 2.60 0.09 5.36
N TYR A 293 2.69 1.22 4.66
CA TYR A 293 1.52 2.06 4.42
C TYR A 293 0.44 1.38 3.56
N PRO A 294 0.76 0.73 2.42
CA PRO A 294 -0.23 -0.02 1.65
C PRO A 294 -0.85 -1.16 2.46
N GLN A 295 -0.06 -1.94 3.19
CA GLN A 295 -0.59 -3.01 4.04
C GLN A 295 -1.55 -2.46 5.10
N ARG A 296 -1.22 -1.31 5.69
CA ARG A 296 -2.08 -0.69 6.70
C ARG A 296 -3.41 -0.21 6.15
N MET A 297 -3.40 0.32 4.92
CA MET A 297 -4.60 0.77 4.22
C MET A 297 -5.48 -0.41 3.80
N LEU A 298 -4.87 -1.50 3.31
CA LEU A 298 -5.60 -2.64 2.75
C LEU A 298 -6.11 -3.64 3.82
N GLY A 299 -5.54 -3.63 5.03
CA GLY A 299 -5.89 -4.58 6.08
C GLY A 299 -5.24 -5.96 5.88
N THR A 300 -5.70 -6.98 6.60
CA THR A 300 -5.02 -8.29 6.67
C THR A 300 -5.49 -9.34 5.65
N GLN A 301 -6.52 -9.05 4.84
CA GLN A 301 -7.22 -10.07 4.02
C GLN A 301 -7.01 -9.93 2.51
N THR A 302 -6.17 -9.00 2.05
CA THR A 302 -6.01 -8.68 0.63
C THR A 302 -4.58 -8.91 0.17
N SER A 303 -4.37 -9.48 -1.01
CA SER A 303 -3.04 -9.55 -1.66
C SER A 303 -2.89 -8.41 -2.67
N VAL A 304 -1.72 -7.76 -2.70
CA VAL A 304 -1.45 -6.65 -3.64
C VAL A 304 -1.08 -7.17 -5.02
N GLN A 305 -1.97 -6.95 -5.99
CA GLN A 305 -1.82 -7.39 -7.39
C GLN A 305 -2.45 -6.34 -8.34
N THR A 306 -1.99 -6.27 -9.58
CA THR A 306 -2.63 -5.42 -10.61
C THR A 306 -4.00 -5.98 -11.00
N ARG A 307 -4.94 -5.13 -11.46
CA ARG A 307 -6.28 -5.56 -11.86
C ARG A 307 -6.25 -6.67 -12.92
N ALA A 308 -5.40 -6.51 -13.93
CA ALA A 308 -5.22 -7.54 -14.96
C ALA A 308 -4.69 -8.88 -14.43
N ALA A 309 -3.86 -8.86 -13.37
CA ALA A 309 -3.35 -10.09 -12.77
C ALA A 309 -4.42 -10.77 -11.90
N LEU A 310 -5.24 -9.96 -11.23
CA LEU A 310 -6.42 -10.45 -10.52
C LEU A 310 -7.42 -11.08 -11.50
N ASP A 311 -7.77 -10.37 -12.58
CA ASP A 311 -8.71 -10.85 -13.61
C ASP A 311 -8.18 -12.12 -14.26
N ALA A 312 -6.88 -12.18 -14.63
CA ALA A 312 -6.26 -13.40 -15.15
C ALA A 312 -6.25 -14.54 -14.11
N SER A 313 -6.05 -14.25 -12.82
CA SER A 313 -6.13 -15.26 -11.76
C SER A 313 -7.54 -15.81 -11.58
N LEU A 314 -8.56 -14.96 -11.71
CA LEU A 314 -9.97 -15.33 -11.65
C LEU A 314 -10.33 -16.20 -12.87
N GLU A 315 -9.94 -15.78 -14.08
CA GLU A 315 -10.13 -16.53 -15.32
C GLU A 315 -9.43 -17.91 -15.26
N MET A 316 -8.18 -17.97 -14.79
CA MET A 316 -7.45 -19.23 -14.63
C MET A 316 -8.03 -20.14 -13.53
N SER A 317 -8.64 -19.57 -12.50
CA SER A 317 -9.26 -20.34 -11.41
C SER A 317 -10.62 -20.93 -11.79
N GLY A 318 -11.18 -20.55 -12.96
CA GLY A 318 -12.53 -20.92 -13.35
C GLY A 318 -13.62 -20.35 -12.44
N GLN A 319 -13.24 -19.50 -11.47
CA GLN A 319 -14.18 -18.60 -10.82
C GLN A 319 -14.42 -17.46 -11.79
N GLU A 320 -15.38 -17.63 -12.70
CA GLU A 320 -16.15 -16.47 -13.13
C GLU A 320 -16.55 -15.73 -11.87
N LEU A 321 -16.36 -14.41 -11.87
CA LEU A 321 -17.08 -13.57 -10.93
C LEU A 321 -18.54 -14.00 -11.08
N THR A 322 -19.01 -14.77 -10.11
CA THR A 322 -20.37 -14.57 -9.64
C THR A 322 -20.31 -13.17 -9.07
N ILE A 323 -20.35 -12.16 -9.96
CA ILE A 323 -21.22 -11.01 -9.77
C ILE A 323 -22.48 -11.70 -9.28
N ARG A 324 -22.66 -11.61 -7.96
CA ARG A 324 -23.75 -12.22 -7.24
C ARG A 324 -24.93 -12.04 -8.18
N GLN A 325 -25.48 -13.13 -8.74
CA GLN A 325 -26.80 -13.02 -9.35
C GLN A 325 -27.68 -12.68 -8.16
N VAL A 326 -27.74 -11.39 -7.84
CA VAL A 326 -28.59 -10.88 -6.79
C VAL A 326 -29.96 -11.19 -7.36
N GLY A 327 -30.59 -12.20 -6.79
CA GLY A 327 -31.91 -12.63 -7.23
C GLY A 327 -32.79 -11.38 -7.30
N ALA A 328 -33.48 -11.23 -8.42
CA ALA A 328 -34.44 -10.14 -8.56
C ALA A 328 -35.41 -10.21 -7.39
N SER A 329 -35.69 -9.07 -6.76
CA SER A 329 -36.56 -9.02 -5.58
C SER A 329 -37.56 -7.89 -5.73
N CYS A 330 -38.73 -8.04 -5.11
CA CYS A 330 -39.75 -7.00 -5.17
C CYS A 330 -39.27 -5.73 -4.47
N PRO A 331 -39.33 -4.54 -5.10
CA PRO A 331 -38.85 -3.30 -4.50
C PRO A 331 -39.60 -2.89 -3.23
N GLU A 332 -40.87 -3.31 -3.08
CA GLU A 332 -41.70 -2.94 -1.92
C GLU A 332 -41.61 -3.93 -0.76
N CYS A 333 -41.52 -5.24 -1.04
CA CYS A 333 -41.60 -6.27 0.01
C CYS A 333 -40.39 -7.21 0.09
N GLY A 334 -39.42 -7.08 -0.82
CA GLY A 334 -38.21 -7.91 -0.85
C GLY A 334 -38.44 -9.38 -1.20
N ALA A 335 -39.63 -9.77 -1.64
CA ALA A 335 -39.91 -11.15 -2.04
C ALA A 335 -39.17 -11.52 -3.33
N ASP A 336 -38.63 -12.75 -3.40
CA ASP A 336 -37.92 -13.25 -4.58
C ASP A 336 -38.81 -13.25 -5.81
N SER A 337 -38.25 -12.77 -6.93
CA SER A 337 -38.87 -12.70 -8.24
C SER A 337 -38.19 -13.68 -9.20
N PRO A 338 -38.92 -14.38 -10.09
CA PRO A 338 -38.34 -15.29 -11.08
C PRO A 338 -37.68 -14.56 -12.27
N LEU A 339 -37.54 -13.23 -12.20
CA LEU A 339 -36.88 -12.41 -13.19
C LEU A 339 -35.37 -12.72 -13.24
N ARG A 340 -34.79 -12.79 -14.44
CA ARG A 340 -33.37 -13.05 -14.70
C ARG A 340 -32.84 -12.12 -15.79
N MET A 341 -31.53 -11.88 -15.84
CA MET A 341 -30.90 -11.19 -16.96
C MET A 341 -30.44 -12.20 -18.02
N SER A 342 -30.56 -11.85 -19.30
CA SER A 342 -29.94 -12.60 -20.40
C SER A 342 -28.44 -12.29 -20.48
N ASP A 343 -27.69 -13.10 -21.23
CA ASP A 343 -26.25 -12.86 -21.49
C ASP A 343 -26.00 -11.54 -22.24
N ALA A 344 -27.04 -10.97 -22.86
CA ALA A 344 -27.02 -9.66 -23.51
C ALA A 344 -27.46 -8.49 -22.60
N GLY A 345 -27.76 -8.76 -21.33
CA GLY A 345 -28.17 -7.73 -20.35
C GLY A 345 -29.65 -7.34 -20.40
N GLU A 346 -30.50 -8.15 -21.03
CA GLU A 346 -31.95 -7.86 -21.12
C GLU A 346 -32.74 -8.62 -20.03
N PRO A 347 -33.75 -7.99 -19.39
CA PRO A 347 -34.57 -8.65 -18.38
C PRO A 347 -35.48 -9.71 -19.02
N MET A 348 -35.41 -10.94 -18.52
CA MET A 348 -36.20 -12.09 -18.91
C MET A 348 -37.11 -12.53 -17.75
N HIS A 349 -38.35 -12.87 -18.08
CA HIS A 349 -39.33 -13.40 -17.12
C HIS A 349 -40.01 -14.63 -17.73
N PRO A 350 -40.47 -15.61 -16.91
CA PRO A 350 -41.37 -16.65 -17.40
C PRO A 350 -42.63 -16.03 -18.02
N CYS A 351 -43.06 -16.51 -19.17
CA CYS A 351 -44.26 -15.98 -19.83
C CYS A 351 -45.47 -15.98 -18.87
N LEU A 352 -46.26 -14.91 -18.89
CA LEU A 352 -47.46 -14.77 -18.05
C LEU A 352 -48.72 -15.39 -18.68
N ALA A 353 -48.63 -15.90 -19.90
CA ALA A 353 -49.74 -16.55 -20.58
C ALA A 353 -50.10 -17.88 -19.88
N ALA A 354 -51.40 -18.15 -19.76
CA ALA A 354 -51.89 -19.36 -19.10
C ALA A 354 -51.33 -20.62 -19.78
N GLY A 355 -50.51 -21.38 -19.06
CA GLY A 355 -49.90 -22.62 -19.55
C GLY A 355 -48.56 -22.47 -20.29
N CYS A 356 -47.97 -21.27 -20.35
CA CYS A 356 -46.64 -21.04 -20.91
C CYS A 356 -45.63 -20.71 -19.78
N SER A 357 -44.51 -21.42 -19.72
CA SER A 357 -43.42 -21.16 -18.74
C SER A 357 -42.08 -20.84 -19.41
N THR A 358 -42.09 -20.58 -20.71
CA THR A 358 -40.90 -20.21 -21.47
C THR A 358 -40.35 -18.88 -20.97
N MET A 359 -39.03 -18.78 -20.82
CA MET A 359 -38.37 -17.51 -20.50
C MET A 359 -38.42 -16.59 -21.72
N VAL A 360 -38.92 -15.37 -21.53
CA VAL A 360 -39.12 -14.39 -22.62
C VAL A 360 -38.54 -13.06 -22.16
N THR A 361 -37.91 -12.33 -23.09
CA THR A 361 -37.48 -10.96 -22.85
C THR A 361 -38.69 -10.05 -22.62
N VAL A 362 -38.66 -9.31 -21.53
CA VAL A 362 -39.72 -8.36 -21.15
C VAL A 362 -39.91 -7.31 -22.26
N GLY A 363 -41.16 -7.08 -22.67
CA GLY A 363 -41.49 -6.14 -23.76
C GLY A 363 -41.47 -6.74 -25.18
N THR A 364 -41.21 -8.05 -25.31
CA THR A 364 -41.27 -8.77 -26.60
C THR A 364 -42.38 -9.82 -26.63
N ASN A 365 -42.70 -10.34 -27.82
CA ASN A 365 -43.65 -11.44 -27.95
C ASN A 365 -42.98 -12.77 -27.57
N CYS A 366 -43.70 -13.60 -26.82
CA CYS A 366 -43.24 -14.93 -26.46
C CYS A 366 -43.03 -15.80 -27.70
N THR A 367 -41.87 -16.42 -27.84
CA THR A 367 -41.55 -17.30 -28.98
C THR A 367 -42.38 -18.58 -29.01
N ALA A 368 -42.95 -19.01 -27.87
CA ALA A 368 -43.74 -20.23 -27.75
C ALA A 368 -45.25 -20.01 -27.94
N CYS A 369 -45.81 -18.94 -27.36
CA CYS A 369 -47.26 -18.69 -27.38
C CYS A 369 -47.66 -17.40 -28.14
N ASN A 370 -46.69 -16.64 -28.64
CA ASN A 370 -46.87 -15.39 -29.41
C ASN A 370 -47.65 -14.26 -28.70
N GLU A 371 -47.92 -14.41 -27.40
CA GLU A 371 -48.52 -13.36 -26.57
C GLU A 371 -47.49 -12.27 -26.24
N PRO A 372 -47.88 -10.98 -26.23
CA PRO A 372 -47.00 -9.88 -25.89
C PRO A 372 -46.68 -9.89 -24.38
N MET A 373 -45.40 -9.89 -24.04
CA MET A 373 -44.96 -9.79 -22.64
C MET A 373 -45.08 -8.33 -22.15
N PRO A 374 -45.80 -8.05 -21.05
CA PRO A 374 -45.89 -6.70 -20.51
C PRO A 374 -44.54 -6.23 -19.97
N THR A 375 -44.27 -4.92 -20.07
CA THR A 375 -43.05 -4.28 -19.55
C THR A 375 -43.05 -4.11 -18.03
N ARG A 376 -44.22 -4.29 -17.39
CA ARG A 376 -44.42 -4.24 -15.95
C ARG A 376 -44.85 -5.60 -15.43
N ILE A 377 -44.32 -5.96 -14.26
CA ILE A 377 -44.52 -7.26 -13.62
C ILE A 377 -45.19 -7.02 -12.27
N ALA A 378 -46.18 -7.86 -11.94
CA ALA A 378 -46.86 -7.80 -10.66
C ALA A 378 -46.21 -8.77 -9.66
N CYS A 379 -45.92 -8.30 -8.45
CA CYS A 379 -45.44 -9.16 -7.38
C CYS A 379 -46.58 -10.06 -6.87
N PRO A 380 -46.40 -11.40 -6.82
CA PRO A 380 -47.44 -12.31 -6.32
C PRO A 380 -47.69 -12.18 -4.81
N VAL A 381 -46.76 -11.58 -4.05
CA VAL A 381 -46.84 -11.47 -2.59
C VAL A 381 -47.54 -10.18 -2.15
N CYS A 382 -47.14 -9.03 -2.70
CA CYS A 382 -47.67 -7.72 -2.27
C CYS A 382 -48.57 -7.05 -3.33
N GLY A 383 -48.67 -7.60 -4.54
CA GLY A 383 -49.54 -7.06 -5.60
C GLY A 383 -49.05 -5.78 -6.27
N VAL A 384 -47.87 -5.26 -5.90
CA VAL A 384 -47.28 -4.10 -6.59
C VAL A 384 -46.99 -4.44 -8.05
N ASN A 385 -47.30 -3.50 -8.95
CA ASN A 385 -47.03 -3.63 -10.38
C ASN A 385 -45.98 -2.61 -10.81
N ALA A 386 -44.72 -3.04 -10.85
CA ALA A 386 -43.57 -2.20 -11.16
C ALA A 386 -42.94 -2.59 -12.50
N PRO A 387 -42.25 -1.66 -13.20
CA PRO A 387 -41.35 -1.98 -14.30
C PRO A 387 -40.42 -3.15 -13.96
N ALA A 388 -40.15 -4.04 -14.92
CA ALA A 388 -39.27 -5.19 -14.67
C ALA A 388 -37.86 -4.79 -14.21
N LEU A 389 -37.38 -3.62 -14.61
CA LEU A 389 -36.08 -3.09 -14.20
C LEU A 389 -36.02 -2.82 -12.69
N ASP A 390 -37.11 -2.37 -12.08
CA ASP A 390 -37.19 -2.03 -10.64
C ASP A 390 -37.13 -3.27 -9.73
N TYR A 391 -37.32 -4.48 -10.29
CA TYR A 391 -37.11 -5.75 -9.58
C TYR A 391 -35.65 -6.18 -9.59
N MET A 392 -34.84 -5.61 -10.48
CA MET A 392 -33.40 -5.81 -10.46
C MET A 392 -32.80 -4.79 -9.49
N PRO A 393 -31.92 -5.21 -8.58
CA PRO A 393 -31.11 -4.25 -7.85
C PRO A 393 -30.28 -3.47 -8.87
N ASP A 394 -30.28 -2.13 -8.78
CA ASP A 394 -29.61 -1.24 -9.72
C ASP A 394 -28.18 -1.70 -10.00
N GLN A 395 -27.95 -2.32 -11.17
CA GLN A 395 -26.61 -2.74 -11.59
C GLN A 395 -25.75 -1.55 -12.05
N GLU A 396 -26.31 -0.34 -12.09
CA GLU A 396 -25.57 0.92 -12.27
C GLU A 396 -25.02 1.51 -10.96
N ALA A 397 -25.29 0.84 -9.82
CA ALA A 397 -24.55 1.02 -8.57
C ALA A 397 -23.49 -0.09 -8.47
N TRP A 398 -22.47 0.01 -9.33
CA TRP A 398 -21.32 -0.90 -9.39
C TRP A 398 -20.29 -0.55 -8.33
#